data_AF-A0A363NX73-F1
#
_entry.id   AF-A0A363NX73-F1
#
_cell.length_a   1.000
_cell.length_b   1.000
_cell.length_c   1.000
_cell.angle_alpha   90.00
_cell.angle_beta   90.00
_cell.angle_gamma   90.00
#
_symmetry.space_group_name_H-M   'P 1'
#
loop_
_entity.id
_entity.type
_entity.pdbx_description
1 polymer ?
#
loop_
_entity_poly.entity_id
_entity_poly.type
_entity_poly.pdbx_seq_one_letter_code
_entity_poly.pdbx_strand_id
1 'polypeptide(L)'
;MKKATETSSQITKAAEKSSTDIDTSVENKDKLKIKYSEHKNLLDILTKLPTHTMESWKWSESERIKFVKFIQKNDFALSSSPYFSKFSLIGANTIGIQVVDGYWTLAIYKIKTNNYIAITDDIVGDGNDLHAFEYKDGQLIEINFVNLFDNNFFSNLLINDKDECEGLLEDSLIGFEYDFSQTTNIVISNSSYLKEREHQNCLKGNTMNYKFNSGTKKFDLTATYWKKSKE
;
A
#
# COMPACT_ATOMS: atom_id res chain seq x y z
N MET A 1 -7.22 -8.98 -85.24
CA MET A 1 -8.08 -9.27 -84.07
C MET A 1 -8.36 -7.96 -83.32
N LYS A 2 -9.65 -7.68 -83.06
CA LYS A 2 -10.30 -6.79 -82.06
C LYS A 2 -9.55 -5.50 -81.62
N LYS A 3 -10.08 -4.29 -81.91
CA LYS A 3 -10.98 -3.46 -81.06
C LYS A 3 -10.50 -3.35 -79.60
N ALA A 4 -10.54 -2.23 -78.87
CA ALA A 4 -10.73 -0.80 -79.07
C ALA A 4 -10.74 -0.21 -77.63
N THR A 5 -10.58 1.12 -77.53
CA THR A 5 -11.13 2.02 -76.50
C THR A 5 -10.33 2.29 -75.22
N GLU A 6 -10.15 3.60 -75.02
CA GLU A 6 -9.74 4.38 -73.85
C GLU A 6 -10.56 4.06 -72.59
N THR A 7 -10.04 4.33 -71.38
CA THR A 7 -10.61 5.31 -70.43
C THR A 7 -9.64 5.63 -69.28
N SER A 8 -9.63 6.93 -68.92
CA SER A 8 -9.05 7.58 -67.74
C SER A 8 -9.52 7.03 -66.39
N SER A 9 -8.69 7.11 -65.35
CA SER A 9 -9.17 7.50 -64.01
C SER A 9 -8.07 8.10 -63.13
N GLN A 10 -8.41 9.21 -62.50
CA GLN A 10 -7.68 9.97 -61.50
C GLN A 10 -7.56 9.18 -60.19
N ILE A 11 -6.43 9.28 -59.47
CA ILE A 11 -6.40 9.05 -58.02
C ILE A 11 -5.72 10.23 -57.34
N THR A 12 -6.48 10.76 -56.40
CA THR A 12 -6.34 12.00 -55.66
C THR A 12 -5.43 11.85 -54.43
N LYS A 13 -4.85 12.99 -54.04
CA LYS A 13 -4.14 13.31 -52.78
C LYS A 13 -4.53 12.47 -51.55
N ALA A 14 -3.52 11.98 -50.83
CA ALA A 14 -3.59 11.77 -49.38
C ALA A 14 -2.59 12.72 -48.71
N ALA A 15 -3.15 13.77 -48.09
CA ALA A 15 -2.43 14.68 -47.23
C ALA A 15 -2.15 13.99 -45.88
N GLU A 16 -0.99 14.30 -45.33
CA GLU A 16 -0.55 13.98 -43.98
C GLU A 16 -1.61 14.37 -42.95
N LYS A 17 -2.06 13.39 -42.16
CA LYS A 17 -2.78 13.62 -40.92
C LYS A 17 -1.80 13.43 -39.77
N SER A 18 -1.16 14.52 -39.38
CA SER A 18 -0.64 14.69 -38.03
C SER A 18 -1.85 14.87 -37.11
N SER A 19 -2.26 13.80 -36.42
CA SER A 19 -3.13 13.91 -35.25
C SER A 19 -2.44 13.27 -34.06
N THR A 20 -2.01 14.13 -33.15
CA THR A 20 -1.93 13.87 -31.71
C THR A 20 -3.25 13.26 -31.24
N ASP A 21 -3.33 11.93 -31.23
CA ASP A 21 -4.38 11.19 -30.54
C ASP A 21 -4.04 11.16 -29.04
N ILE A 22 -4.38 12.25 -28.35
CA ILE A 22 -4.73 12.15 -26.94
C ILE A 22 -6.14 11.57 -26.95
N ASP A 23 -6.20 10.26 -26.76
CA ASP A 23 -7.43 9.48 -26.64
C ASP A 23 -8.40 10.19 -25.67
N THR A 24 -9.51 10.65 -26.21
CA THR A 24 -10.58 11.43 -25.56
C THR A 24 -11.41 10.59 -24.57
N SER A 25 -10.91 9.45 -24.11
CA SER A 25 -11.56 8.55 -23.16
C SER A 25 -11.31 8.87 -21.67
N VAL A 26 -10.52 9.92 -21.37
CA VAL A 26 -10.11 10.29 -20.00
C VAL A 26 -11.19 11.04 -19.20
N GLU A 27 -12.29 11.49 -19.83
CA GLU A 27 -13.28 12.35 -19.16
C GLU A 27 -14.18 11.66 -18.13
N ASN A 28 -14.28 10.32 -18.12
CA ASN A 28 -15.21 9.57 -17.25
C ASN A 28 -14.57 8.53 -16.31
N LYS A 29 -13.24 8.53 -16.15
CA LYS A 29 -12.62 7.73 -15.08
C LYS A 29 -12.62 8.54 -13.80
N ASP A 30 -13.16 7.98 -12.72
CA ASP A 30 -13.05 8.53 -11.38
C ASP A 30 -11.57 8.93 -11.12
N LYS A 31 -11.34 10.18 -10.76
CA LYS A 31 -9.99 10.71 -10.53
C LYS A 31 -9.72 10.74 -9.03
N LEU A 32 -8.61 10.15 -8.61
CA LEU A 32 -8.07 10.36 -7.27
C LEU A 32 -7.23 11.64 -7.29
N LYS A 33 -7.65 12.64 -6.52
CA LYS A 33 -6.86 13.87 -6.33
C LYS A 33 -5.65 13.55 -5.47
N ILE A 34 -4.46 13.65 -6.05
CA ILE A 34 -3.18 13.39 -5.38
C ILE A 34 -2.13 14.32 -5.98
N LYS A 35 -1.67 15.32 -5.21
CA LYS A 35 -0.63 16.23 -5.69
C LYS A 35 0.74 15.64 -5.45
N TYR A 36 1.60 15.67 -6.46
CA TYR A 36 2.96 15.13 -6.30
C TYR A 36 3.75 15.90 -5.24
N SER A 37 3.60 17.22 -5.19
CA SER A 37 4.31 18.08 -4.23
C SER A 37 3.94 17.78 -2.77
N GLU A 38 2.69 17.39 -2.50
CA GLU A 38 2.19 17.08 -1.16
C GLU A 38 2.62 15.68 -0.69
N HIS A 39 2.80 14.74 -1.63
CA HIS A 39 3.12 13.33 -1.35
C HIS A 39 4.48 12.88 -1.90
N LYS A 40 5.39 13.81 -2.19
CA LYS A 40 6.64 13.56 -2.91
C LYS A 40 7.43 12.38 -2.35
N ASN A 41 7.64 12.33 -1.04
CA ASN A 41 8.46 11.28 -0.42
C ASN A 41 7.80 9.89 -0.54
N LEU A 42 6.47 9.82 -0.36
CA LEU A 42 5.71 8.59 -0.50
C LEU A 42 5.80 8.06 -1.94
N LEU A 43 5.59 8.95 -2.91
CA LEU A 43 5.63 8.61 -4.33
C LEU A 43 7.05 8.28 -4.80
N ASP A 44 8.07 8.96 -4.30
CA ASP A 44 9.46 8.64 -4.63
C ASP A 44 9.88 7.27 -4.07
N ILE A 45 9.51 6.97 -2.81
CA ILE A 45 9.75 5.66 -2.19
C ILE A 45 9.03 4.55 -2.97
N LEU A 46 7.78 4.79 -3.39
CA LEU A 46 7.02 3.84 -4.22
C LEU A 46 7.80 3.39 -5.46
N THR A 47 8.51 4.30 -6.13
CA THR A 47 9.32 3.93 -7.32
C THR A 47 10.54 3.07 -7.01
N LYS A 48 10.95 2.97 -5.75
CA LYS A 48 12.16 2.28 -5.31
C LYS A 48 11.90 0.92 -4.67
N LEU A 49 10.66 0.64 -4.29
CA LEU A 49 10.31 -0.61 -3.61
C LEU A 49 10.73 -1.84 -4.43
N PRO A 50 11.29 -2.88 -3.79
CA PRO A 50 11.54 -4.16 -4.43
C PRO A 50 10.25 -4.82 -4.93
N THR A 51 10.32 -5.58 -6.02
CA THR A 51 9.13 -6.26 -6.59
C THR A 51 8.50 -7.28 -5.65
N HIS A 52 9.28 -7.93 -4.77
CA HIS A 52 8.76 -8.93 -3.83
C HIS A 52 7.70 -8.35 -2.88
N THR A 53 7.78 -7.04 -2.55
CA THR A 53 6.81 -6.36 -1.68
C THR A 53 5.40 -6.25 -2.29
N MET A 54 5.24 -6.66 -3.55
CA MET A 54 4.02 -6.55 -4.34
C MET A 54 3.81 -7.78 -5.24
N GLU A 55 4.38 -8.93 -4.87
CA GLU A 55 4.49 -10.10 -5.75
C GLU A 55 3.12 -10.62 -6.17
N SER A 56 2.14 -10.60 -5.26
CA SER A 56 0.76 -11.02 -5.50
C SER A 56 0.10 -10.23 -6.66
N TRP A 57 0.57 -9.01 -6.89
CA TRP A 57 -0.05 -8.06 -7.84
C TRP A 57 0.76 -7.84 -9.10
N LYS A 58 2.00 -8.34 -9.15
CA LYS A 58 2.92 -8.22 -10.31
C LYS A 58 3.10 -6.78 -10.81
N TRP A 59 2.94 -5.78 -9.93
CA TRP A 59 3.17 -4.39 -10.32
C TRP A 59 4.68 -4.17 -10.49
N SER A 60 5.12 -3.91 -11.71
CA SER A 60 6.54 -3.75 -12.01
C SER A 60 7.07 -2.38 -11.60
N GLU A 61 8.38 -2.30 -11.37
CA GLU A 61 9.07 -1.02 -11.14
C GLU A 61 8.78 0.00 -12.25
N SER A 62 8.79 -0.46 -13.51
CA SER A 62 8.54 0.39 -14.67
C SER A 62 7.14 1.01 -14.67
N GLU A 63 6.14 0.27 -14.18
CA GLU A 63 4.77 0.74 -14.06
C GLU A 63 4.61 1.71 -12.90
N ARG A 64 5.25 1.43 -11.75
CA ARG A 64 5.31 2.37 -10.62
C ARG A 64 5.92 3.71 -11.03
N ILE A 65 7.02 3.69 -11.79
CA ILE A 65 7.67 4.90 -12.31
C ILE A 65 6.73 5.66 -13.26
N LYS A 66 6.04 4.97 -14.19
CA LYS A 66 5.07 5.60 -15.10
C LYS A 66 3.90 6.22 -14.33
N PHE A 67 3.39 5.53 -13.31
CA PHE A 67 2.33 6.00 -12.44
C PHE A 67 2.72 7.28 -11.70
N VAL A 68 3.90 7.31 -11.07
CA VAL A 68 4.40 8.49 -10.36
C VAL A 68 4.66 9.65 -11.30
N LYS A 69 5.24 9.42 -12.49
CA LYS A 69 5.42 10.46 -13.53
C LYS A 69 4.09 11.04 -14.01
N PHE A 70 3.05 10.21 -14.11
CA PHE A 70 1.70 10.68 -14.44
C PHE A 70 1.18 11.62 -13.37
N ILE A 71 1.28 11.26 -12.09
CA ILE A 71 0.88 12.12 -10.97
C ILE A 71 1.70 13.41 -10.96
N GLN A 72 3.02 13.34 -11.17
CA GLN A 72 3.90 14.50 -11.22
C GLN A 72 3.50 15.52 -12.29
N LYS A 73 2.98 15.07 -13.43
CA LYS A 73 2.55 15.94 -14.52
C LYS A 73 1.13 16.50 -14.32
N ASN A 74 0.27 15.77 -13.64
CA ASN A 74 -1.18 16.02 -13.69
C ASN A 74 -1.82 16.31 -12.31
N ASP A 75 -1.14 16.04 -11.20
CA ASP A 75 -1.66 16.17 -9.83
C ASP A 75 -2.96 15.39 -9.57
N PHE A 76 -3.13 14.28 -10.28
CA PHE A 76 -4.15 13.26 -10.01
C PHE A 76 -3.68 11.87 -10.47
N ALA A 77 -4.35 10.83 -9.99
CA ALA A 77 -4.27 9.48 -10.49
C ALA A 77 -5.65 9.03 -11.02
N LEU A 78 -5.67 8.09 -11.95
CA LEU A 78 -6.90 7.38 -12.29
C LEU A 78 -7.22 6.46 -11.10
N SER A 79 -8.47 6.49 -10.62
CA SER A 79 -8.88 5.69 -9.47
C SER A 79 -8.78 4.20 -9.73
N SER A 80 -8.79 3.77 -10.99
CA SER A 80 -8.65 2.38 -11.40
C SER A 80 -7.82 2.25 -12.67
N SER A 81 -7.30 1.04 -12.90
CA SER A 81 -6.63 0.64 -14.13
C SER A 81 -7.10 -0.77 -14.52
N PRO A 82 -6.79 -1.26 -15.73
CA PRO A 82 -7.11 -2.65 -16.11
C PRO A 82 -6.59 -3.71 -15.12
N TYR A 83 -5.56 -3.38 -14.33
CA TYR A 83 -4.90 -4.28 -13.39
C TYR A 83 -5.22 -3.99 -11.92
N PHE A 84 -5.81 -2.83 -11.60
CA PHE A 84 -6.04 -2.39 -10.22
C PHE A 84 -7.45 -1.84 -10.08
N SER A 85 -8.23 -2.43 -9.18
CA SER A 85 -9.63 -2.05 -8.99
C SER A 85 -9.76 -0.67 -8.35
N LYS A 86 -8.83 -0.31 -7.44
CA LYS A 86 -8.85 0.99 -6.77
C LYS A 86 -7.47 1.47 -6.32
N PHE A 87 -7.17 2.74 -6.55
CA PHE A 87 -6.12 3.48 -5.85
C PHE A 87 -6.76 4.33 -4.75
N SER A 88 -6.14 4.35 -3.58
CA SER A 88 -6.61 5.11 -2.42
C SER A 88 -5.46 5.82 -1.73
N LEU A 89 -5.71 7.07 -1.33
CA LEU A 89 -4.88 7.79 -0.39
C LEU A 89 -5.55 7.63 0.98
N ILE A 90 -4.98 6.80 1.86
CA ILE A 90 -5.55 6.52 3.19
C ILE A 90 -5.21 7.67 4.15
N GLY A 91 -4.06 8.31 3.95
CA GLY A 91 -3.58 9.45 4.70
C GLY A 91 -2.45 10.18 3.96
N ALA A 92 -1.86 11.20 4.57
CA ALA A 92 -0.80 11.98 3.92
C ALA A 92 0.47 11.17 3.62
N ASN A 93 0.68 10.09 4.38
CA ASN A 93 1.85 9.23 4.35
C ASN A 93 1.55 7.79 3.91
N THR A 94 0.32 7.50 3.50
CA THR A 94 -0.12 6.13 3.21
C THR A 94 -0.90 6.07 1.91
N ILE A 95 -0.44 5.22 1.00
CA ILE A 95 -1.13 4.86 -0.24
C ILE A 95 -1.54 3.40 -0.16
N GLY A 96 -2.73 3.09 -0.66
CA GLY A 96 -3.23 1.73 -0.75
C GLY A 96 -3.81 1.43 -2.12
N ILE A 97 -3.67 0.18 -2.54
CA ILE A 97 -4.07 -0.33 -3.84
C ILE A 97 -4.94 -1.55 -3.60
N GLN A 98 -6.17 -1.48 -4.09
CA GLN A 98 -7.09 -2.59 -4.06
C GLN A 98 -7.08 -3.30 -5.42
N VAL A 99 -7.16 -4.61 -5.37
CA VAL A 99 -7.53 -5.46 -6.51
C VAL A 99 -8.82 -6.22 -6.17
N VAL A 100 -9.19 -7.27 -6.92
CA VAL A 100 -10.47 -7.97 -6.70
C VAL A 100 -10.52 -8.64 -5.32
N ASP A 101 -9.46 -9.35 -4.92
CA ASP A 101 -9.44 -10.19 -3.70
C ASP A 101 -8.28 -9.86 -2.74
N GLY A 102 -7.82 -8.60 -2.73
CA GLY A 102 -6.75 -8.20 -1.82
C GLY A 102 -6.44 -6.73 -1.82
N TYR A 103 -5.56 -6.35 -0.91
CA TYR A 103 -5.19 -4.98 -0.65
C TYR A 103 -3.71 -4.86 -0.37
N TRP A 104 -3.07 -3.90 -1.00
CA TRP A 104 -1.68 -3.58 -0.75
C TRP A 104 -1.56 -2.19 -0.16
N THR A 105 -0.67 -1.99 0.81
CA THR A 105 -0.37 -0.67 1.35
C THR A 105 1.11 -0.36 1.36
N LEU A 106 1.42 0.94 1.25
CA LEU A 106 2.70 1.53 1.61
C LEU A 106 2.44 2.69 2.57
N ALA A 107 3.05 2.62 3.74
CA ALA A 107 3.05 3.66 4.76
C ALA A 107 4.47 4.16 5.03
N ILE A 108 4.64 5.47 5.23
CA ILE A 108 5.95 6.05 5.58
C ILE A 108 5.90 6.84 6.90
N TYR A 109 6.95 6.71 7.70
CA TYR A 109 7.10 7.34 9.01
C TYR A 109 8.37 8.17 9.02
N LYS A 110 8.23 9.47 9.27
CA LYS A 110 9.34 10.43 9.13
C LYS A 110 10.30 10.35 10.31
N ILE A 111 11.56 10.00 10.04
CA ILE A 111 12.66 10.14 11.00
C ILE A 111 13.19 11.59 10.95
N LYS A 112 13.58 12.04 9.75
CA LYS A 112 14.02 13.41 9.45
C LYS A 112 13.88 13.68 7.95
N THR A 113 14.30 14.84 7.47
CA THR A 113 14.31 15.15 6.04
C THR A 113 15.08 14.08 5.26
N ASN A 114 14.46 13.53 4.21
CA ASN A 114 15.00 12.45 3.37
C ASN A 114 15.37 11.15 4.12
N ASN A 115 14.81 10.93 5.31
CA ASN A 115 14.96 9.69 6.05
C ASN A 115 13.62 9.24 6.65
N TYR A 116 13.15 8.06 6.26
CA TYR A 116 11.86 7.50 6.63
C TYR A 116 11.97 6.02 6.95
N ILE A 117 11.12 5.51 7.84
CA ILE A 117 10.76 4.10 7.83
C ILE A 117 9.62 3.94 6.83
N ALA A 118 9.76 3.00 5.90
CA ALA A 118 8.70 2.60 4.97
C ALA A 118 8.25 1.19 5.34
N ILE A 119 6.94 0.98 5.40
CA ILE A 119 6.33 -0.33 5.65
C ILE A 119 5.39 -0.62 4.48
N THR A 120 5.46 -1.83 3.96
CA THR A 120 4.47 -2.34 3.02
C THR A 120 3.74 -3.52 3.63
N ASP A 121 2.47 -3.66 3.28
CA ASP A 121 1.63 -4.79 3.67
C ASP A 121 0.89 -5.30 2.43
N ASP A 122 1.16 -6.54 2.03
CA ASP A 122 0.47 -7.23 0.96
C ASP A 122 -0.54 -8.23 1.54
N ILE A 123 -1.83 -7.89 1.46
CA ILE A 123 -2.93 -8.64 2.07
C ILE A 123 -3.65 -9.48 1.01
N VAL A 124 -3.59 -10.80 1.17
CA VAL A 124 -4.28 -11.79 0.33
C VAL A 124 -5.01 -12.81 1.21
N GLY A 125 -6.35 -12.85 1.11
CA GLY A 125 -7.17 -13.64 2.03
C GLY A 125 -7.00 -13.15 3.46
N ASP A 126 -6.66 -14.07 4.37
CA ASP A 126 -6.38 -13.75 5.78
C ASP A 126 -4.88 -13.50 6.04
N GLY A 127 -4.02 -13.60 5.03
CA GLY A 127 -2.57 -13.43 5.17
C GLY A 127 -2.11 -11.99 4.97
N ASN A 128 -1.07 -11.61 5.72
CA ASN A 128 -0.34 -10.34 5.56
C ASN A 128 1.12 -10.65 5.25
N ASP A 129 1.67 -10.06 4.20
CA ASP A 129 3.11 -10.09 3.91
C ASP A 129 3.72 -8.70 4.13
N LEU A 130 4.34 -8.54 5.31
CA LEU A 130 4.85 -7.27 5.82
C LEU A 130 6.34 -7.13 5.56
N HIS A 131 6.71 -6.02 4.91
CA HIS A 131 8.11 -5.65 4.69
C HIS A 131 8.39 -4.28 5.28
N ALA A 132 9.60 -4.08 5.78
CA ALA A 132 10.04 -2.81 6.34
C ALA A 132 11.39 -2.37 5.77
N PHE A 133 11.55 -1.07 5.60
CA PHE A 133 12.76 -0.47 5.05
C PHE A 133 13.11 0.82 5.80
N GLU A 134 14.39 1.08 6.05
CA GLU A 134 14.88 2.44 6.23
C GLU A 134 15.16 3.05 4.85
N TYR A 135 14.36 4.03 4.45
CA TYR A 135 14.69 4.89 3.33
C TYR A 135 15.63 5.99 3.80
N LYS A 136 16.86 6.01 3.28
CA LYS A 136 17.85 7.02 3.64
C LYS A 136 18.64 7.44 2.42
N ASP A 137 18.68 8.75 2.17
CA ASP A 137 19.51 9.36 1.12
C ASP A 137 19.29 8.74 -0.27
N GLY A 138 18.03 8.40 -0.60
CA GLY A 138 17.64 7.83 -1.89
C GLY A 138 17.69 6.31 -2.00
N GLN A 139 18.12 5.62 -0.95
CA GLN A 139 18.25 4.16 -0.92
C GLN A 139 17.27 3.54 0.07
N LEU A 140 16.75 2.35 -0.25
CA LEU A 140 15.98 1.52 0.67
C LEU A 140 16.90 0.44 1.24
N ILE A 141 16.97 0.37 2.57
CA ILE A 141 17.68 -0.66 3.31
C ILE A 141 16.62 -1.48 4.02
N GLU A 142 16.48 -2.75 3.64
CA GLU A 142 15.53 -3.65 4.26
C GLU A 142 15.89 -3.90 5.73
N ILE A 143 14.86 -3.92 6.56
CA ILE A 143 14.95 -4.21 7.99
C ILE A 143 13.86 -5.21 8.34
N ASN A 144 14.13 -6.10 9.29
CA ASN A 144 13.10 -7.01 9.76
C ASN A 144 11.98 -6.20 10.42
N PHE A 145 10.73 -6.39 9.96
CA PHE A 145 9.55 -5.71 10.50
C PHE A 145 9.45 -5.84 12.02
N VAL A 146 9.78 -7.00 12.59
CA VAL A 146 9.70 -7.20 14.06
C VAL A 146 10.69 -6.31 14.83
N ASN A 147 11.81 -5.91 14.20
CA ASN A 147 12.80 -5.03 14.82
C ASN A 147 12.32 -3.58 14.94
N LEU A 148 11.22 -3.22 14.27
CA LEU A 148 10.56 -1.94 14.45
C LEU A 148 9.87 -1.83 15.82
N PHE A 149 9.68 -2.94 16.51
CA PHE A 149 9.08 -3.00 17.83
C PHE A 149 10.12 -3.45 18.85
N ASP A 150 9.75 -3.41 20.12
CA ASP A 150 10.50 -4.12 21.15
C ASP A 150 10.13 -5.61 21.14
N ASN A 151 11.08 -6.45 21.54
CA ASN A 151 11.04 -7.90 21.32
C ASN A 151 9.68 -8.54 21.73
N ASN A 152 9.17 -9.41 20.86
CA ASN A 152 7.90 -10.13 20.97
C ASN A 152 6.68 -9.21 21.18
N PHE A 153 6.42 -8.30 20.24
CA PHE A 153 5.39 -7.27 20.43
C PHE A 153 3.97 -7.82 20.68
N PHE A 154 3.65 -9.05 20.26
CA PHE A 154 2.37 -9.71 20.57
C PHE A 154 2.23 -10.10 22.05
N SER A 155 3.33 -10.38 22.77
CA SER A 155 3.27 -10.70 24.19
C SER A 155 2.73 -9.55 25.03
N ASN A 156 2.77 -8.32 24.53
CA ASN A 156 2.13 -7.16 25.17
C ASN A 156 0.61 -7.29 25.31
N LEU A 157 -0.02 -8.22 24.59
CA LEU A 157 -1.43 -8.57 24.78
C LEU A 157 -1.66 -9.46 26.01
N LEU A 158 -0.67 -10.23 26.46
CA LEU A 158 -0.83 -11.22 27.53
C LEU A 158 -0.99 -10.55 28.90
N ILE A 159 -1.85 -11.11 29.75
CA ILE A 159 -1.91 -10.76 31.17
C ILE A 159 -0.72 -11.35 31.92
N ASN A 160 -0.35 -12.58 31.59
CA ASN A 160 0.78 -13.34 32.14
C ASN A 160 1.35 -14.31 31.08
N ASP A 161 2.60 -14.71 31.26
CA ASP A 161 3.33 -15.63 30.39
C ASP A 161 3.03 -17.10 30.74
N LYS A 162 1.74 -17.45 30.81
CA LYS A 162 1.33 -18.85 30.95
C LYS A 162 1.32 -19.50 29.58
N ASP A 163 1.96 -20.67 29.46
CA ASP A 163 2.08 -21.44 28.21
C ASP A 163 0.74 -21.58 27.43
N GLU A 164 -0.39 -21.80 28.13
CA GLU A 164 -1.72 -21.91 27.50
C GLU A 164 -2.19 -20.61 26.82
N CYS A 165 -1.81 -19.44 27.36
CA CYS A 165 -2.16 -18.15 26.80
C CYS A 165 -1.20 -17.72 25.69
N GLU A 166 0.04 -18.21 25.70
CA GLU A 166 0.99 -18.01 24.59
C GLU A 166 0.53 -18.77 23.34
N GLY A 167 0.10 -20.02 23.49
CA GLY A 167 -0.44 -20.82 22.38
C GLY A 167 -1.65 -20.17 21.69
N LEU A 168 -2.51 -19.48 22.46
CA LEU A 168 -3.63 -18.71 21.90
C LEU A 168 -3.17 -17.64 20.90
N LEU A 169 -2.05 -16.96 21.17
CA LEU A 169 -1.52 -15.93 20.27
C LEU A 169 -0.88 -16.55 19.03
N GLU A 170 -0.15 -17.65 19.18
CA GLU A 170 0.45 -18.40 18.07
C GLU A 170 -0.62 -18.88 17.08
N ASP A 171 -1.71 -19.45 17.59
CA ASP A 171 -2.85 -19.92 16.78
C ASP A 171 -3.59 -18.76 16.07
N SER A 172 -3.44 -17.54 16.59
CA SER A 172 -4.16 -16.35 16.12
C SER A 172 -3.32 -15.41 15.26
N LEU A 173 -2.07 -15.77 14.92
CA LEU A 173 -1.15 -14.88 14.20
C LEU A 173 -1.69 -14.40 12.84
N ILE A 174 -2.41 -15.27 12.12
CA ILE A 174 -2.96 -14.96 10.80
C ILE A 174 -4.06 -13.88 10.90
N GLY A 175 -4.82 -13.83 12.00
CA GLY A 175 -5.96 -12.92 12.14
C GLY A 175 -5.63 -11.48 12.51
N PHE A 176 -4.35 -11.09 12.58
CA PHE A 176 -3.95 -9.72 12.91
C PHE A 176 -4.03 -8.80 11.70
N GLU A 177 -4.77 -7.70 11.86
CA GLU A 177 -4.89 -6.61 10.90
C GLU A 177 -3.99 -5.43 11.30
N TYR A 178 -3.39 -4.77 10.32
CA TYR A 178 -2.50 -3.62 10.50
C TYR A 178 -3.12 -2.36 9.89
N ASP A 179 -3.43 -1.37 10.73
CA ASP A 179 -4.00 -0.10 10.32
C ASP A 179 -2.91 0.99 10.30
N PHE A 180 -2.55 1.37 9.07
CA PHE A 180 -1.57 2.42 8.75
C PHE A 180 -2.22 3.77 8.38
N SER A 181 -3.50 3.99 8.70
CA SER A 181 -4.20 5.23 8.38
C SER A 181 -3.65 6.46 9.11
N GLN A 182 -2.96 6.25 10.23
CA GLN A 182 -2.41 7.33 11.06
C GLN A 182 -0.96 7.65 10.70
N THR A 183 -0.64 8.94 10.63
CA THR A 183 0.70 9.43 10.25
C THR A 183 1.81 9.12 11.26
N THR A 184 1.43 8.88 12.52
CA THR A 184 2.37 8.67 13.63
C THR A 184 2.17 7.35 14.34
N ASN A 185 1.15 6.58 13.97
CA ASN A 185 0.75 5.39 14.71
C ASN A 185 0.52 4.21 13.78
N ILE A 186 0.62 3.01 14.37
CA ILE A 186 0.13 1.76 13.80
C ILE A 186 -0.83 1.17 14.83
N VAL A 187 -2.02 0.79 14.38
CA VAL A 187 -2.92 0.00 15.20
C VAL A 187 -2.89 -1.43 14.69
N ILE A 188 -2.53 -2.37 15.56
CA ILE A 188 -2.47 -3.80 15.25
C ILE A 188 -3.60 -4.45 16.02
N SER A 189 -4.54 -5.11 15.34
CA SER A 189 -5.73 -5.68 16.00
C SER A 189 -6.12 -7.03 15.46
N ASN A 190 -6.57 -7.91 16.36
CA ASN A 190 -7.25 -9.16 16.01
C ASN A 190 -8.63 -9.20 16.69
N SER A 191 -9.49 -8.24 16.35
CA SER A 191 -10.82 -8.13 16.97
C SER A 191 -11.83 -9.16 16.47
N SER A 192 -11.55 -9.79 15.33
CA SER A 192 -12.43 -10.77 14.69
C SER A 192 -12.34 -12.13 15.38
N TYR A 193 -11.14 -12.53 15.82
CA TYR A 193 -10.91 -13.82 16.48
C TYR A 193 -10.74 -13.67 18.01
N LEU A 194 -10.04 -12.65 18.49
CA LEU A 194 -9.78 -12.46 19.92
C LEU A 194 -10.87 -11.61 20.57
N LYS A 195 -11.91 -12.27 21.11
CA LYS A 195 -13.05 -11.61 21.78
C LYS A 195 -12.85 -11.51 23.30
N GLU A 196 -13.22 -10.36 23.87
CA GLU A 196 -13.09 -10.09 25.31
C GLU A 196 -13.77 -11.15 26.18
N ARG A 197 -15.02 -11.51 25.85
CA ARG A 197 -15.79 -12.50 26.62
C ARG A 197 -15.13 -13.87 26.72
N GLU A 198 -14.36 -14.24 25.70
CA GLU A 198 -13.73 -15.55 25.55
C GLU A 198 -12.29 -15.54 26.10
N HIS A 199 -11.57 -14.43 25.93
CA HIS A 199 -10.12 -14.39 26.11
C HIS A 199 -9.62 -13.42 27.20
N GLN A 200 -10.50 -12.72 27.93
CA GLN A 200 -10.12 -11.79 29.01
C GLN A 200 -9.31 -12.41 30.15
N ASN A 201 -9.30 -13.74 30.30
CA ASN A 201 -8.48 -14.41 31.31
C ASN A 201 -7.01 -14.58 30.87
N CYS A 202 -6.75 -14.50 29.56
CA CYS A 202 -5.41 -14.58 28.99
C CYS A 202 -4.89 -13.23 28.50
N LEU A 203 -5.77 -12.36 27.99
CA LEU A 203 -5.39 -11.14 27.29
C LEU A 203 -5.88 -9.88 27.99
N LYS A 204 -5.05 -8.83 27.97
CA LYS A 204 -5.38 -7.45 28.40
C LYS A 204 -6.23 -6.72 27.36
N GLY A 205 -6.24 -7.20 26.12
CA GLY A 205 -6.92 -6.61 24.97
C GLY A 205 -6.71 -7.45 23.71
N ASN A 206 -7.30 -7.02 22.61
CA ASN A 206 -7.09 -7.61 21.27
C ASN A 206 -6.50 -6.61 20.27
N THR A 207 -6.20 -5.40 20.73
CA THR A 207 -5.74 -4.28 19.92
C THR A 207 -4.60 -3.58 20.63
N MET A 208 -3.53 -3.30 19.90
CA MET A 208 -2.38 -2.54 20.35
C MET A 208 -2.24 -1.28 19.50
N ASN A 209 -2.03 -0.14 20.16
CA ASN A 209 -1.71 1.11 19.50
C ASN A 209 -0.24 1.46 19.74
N TYR A 210 0.53 1.50 18.67
CA TYR A 210 1.93 1.85 18.69
C TYR A 210 2.14 3.24 18.11
N LYS A 211 3.04 4.02 18.72
CA LYS A 211 3.43 5.35 18.24
C LYS A 211 4.88 5.34 17.76
N PHE A 212 5.11 5.89 16.57
CA PHE A 212 6.43 6.01 16.01
C PHE A 212 7.29 7.00 16.80
N ASN A 213 8.51 6.57 17.14
CA ASN A 213 9.53 7.35 17.80
C ASN A 213 10.70 7.57 16.83
N SER A 214 10.81 8.79 16.31
CA SER A 214 11.87 9.14 15.35
C SER A 214 13.28 9.11 15.94
N GLY A 215 13.41 9.18 17.27
CA GLY A 215 14.71 9.11 17.96
C GLY A 215 15.29 7.70 17.97
N THR A 216 14.44 6.70 18.20
CA THR A 216 14.82 5.27 18.22
C THR A 216 14.59 4.57 16.88
N LYS A 217 13.83 5.20 15.97
CA LYS A 217 13.31 4.63 14.71
C LYS A 217 12.39 3.42 14.93
N LYS A 218 11.78 3.33 16.11
CA LYS A 218 10.90 2.22 16.52
C LYS A 218 9.49 2.71 16.83
N PHE A 219 8.61 1.75 17.06
CA PHE A 219 7.24 1.93 17.49
C PHE A 219 7.09 1.58 18.96
N ASP A 220 6.78 2.58 19.77
CA ASP A 220 6.59 2.43 21.21
C ASP A 220 5.12 2.11 21.49
N LEU A 221 4.85 1.08 22.31
CA LEU A 221 3.49 0.73 22.71
C LEU A 221 2.88 1.85 23.56
N THR A 222 1.70 2.33 23.18
CA THR A 222 1.00 3.39 23.92
C THR A 222 -0.24 2.90 24.66
N ALA A 223 -0.92 1.89 24.11
CA ALA A 223 -2.12 1.32 24.73
C ALA A 223 -2.40 -0.09 24.22
N THR A 224 -2.97 -0.91 25.09
CA THR A 224 -3.62 -2.18 24.78
C THR A 224 -5.07 -2.09 25.23
N TYR A 225 -6.02 -2.46 24.37
CA TYR A 225 -7.46 -2.38 24.69
C TYR A 225 -8.30 -3.39 23.90
N TRP A 226 -9.55 -3.56 24.31
CA TRP A 226 -10.55 -4.37 23.61
C TRP A 226 -11.27 -3.53 22.55
N LYS A 227 -11.12 -3.95 21.29
CA LYS A 227 -11.87 -3.43 20.14
C LYS A 227 -12.97 -4.45 19.78
N LYS A 228 -14.20 -3.96 19.59
CA LYS A 228 -15.29 -4.81 19.11
C LYS A 228 -15.08 -5.14 17.63
N SER A 229 -15.41 -6.37 17.23
CA SER A 229 -15.48 -6.73 15.80
C SER A 229 -16.47 -5.78 15.10
N LYS A 230 -16.16 -5.41 13.86
CA LYS A 230 -17.16 -4.76 13.00
C LYS A 230 -18.17 -5.84 12.61
N GLU A 231 -19.45 -5.59 12.89
CA GLU A 231 -20.57 -6.43 12.42
C GLU A 231 -20.70 -6.37 10.89
#